data_AF-A0A9E2Y1R0-F1
#
_entry.id   AF-A0A9E2Y1R0-F1
#
_cell.length_a   1.000
_cell.length_b   1.000
_cell.length_c   1.000
_cell.angle_alpha   90.00
_cell.angle_beta   90.00
_cell.angle_gamma   90.00
#
_symmetry.space_group_name_H-M   'P 1'
#
loop_
_entity.id
_entity.type
_entity.pdbx_description
1 polymer ?
#
loop_
_entity_poly.entity_id
_entity_poly.type
_entity_poly.pdbx_seq_one_letter_code
_entity_poly.pdbx_strand_id
1 'polypeptide(L)' 'EVLFVSSNSFDAVGAKAFGFAVAWIRRNGGGAAATMFGMLRGRAEELGHIPDHTISALTDLPGLLF' A
#
# COMPACT_ATOMS: atom_id res chain seq x y z
N GLU A 1 15.88 4.73 -10.54
CA GLU A 1 15.16 4.01 -9.47
C GLU A 1 13.66 3.99 -9.77
N VAL A 2 12.90 3.09 -9.16
CA VAL A 2 11.45 2.93 -9.38
C VAL A 2 10.72 3.02 -8.04
N LEU A 3 9.72 3.90 -7.95
CA LEU A 3 8.72 3.89 -6.89
C LEU A 3 7.48 3.15 -7.39
N PHE A 4 7.21 1.99 -6.81
CA PHE A 4 6.02 1.20 -7.10
C PHE A 4 4.85 1.70 -6.27
N VAL A 5 3.72 2.00 -6.92
CA VAL A 5 2.52 2.54 -6.25
C VAL A 5 1.36 1.57 -6.45
N SER A 6 0.73 1.15 -5.35
CA SER A 6 -0.45 0.28 -5.42
C SER A 6 -1.42 0.58 -4.28
N SER A 7 -2.71 0.32 -4.48
CA SER A 7 -3.70 0.28 -3.39
C SER A 7 -3.96 -1.14 -2.89
N ASN A 8 -3.43 -2.15 -3.58
CA ASN A 8 -3.60 -3.54 -3.21
C ASN A 8 -2.41 -3.99 -2.35
N SER A 9 -2.70 -4.55 -1.17
CA SER A 9 -1.68 -5.02 -0.23
C SER A 9 -0.78 -6.11 -0.80
N PHE A 10 -1.34 -7.12 -1.47
CA PHE A 10 -0.56 -8.20 -2.09
C PHE A 10 0.43 -7.70 -3.15
N ASP A 11 0.03 -6.69 -3.92
CA ASP A 11 0.84 -6.12 -5.00
C ASP A 11 1.96 -5.24 -4.42
N ALA A 12 1.65 -4.46 -3.38
CA ALA A 12 2.65 -3.70 -2.62
C ALA A 12 3.70 -4.61 -1.96
N VAL A 13 3.27 -5.70 -1.32
CA VAL A 13 4.17 -6.70 -0.73
C VAL A 13 4.99 -7.41 -1.81
N GLY A 14 4.37 -7.81 -2.93
CA GLY A 14 5.06 -8.44 -4.05
C GLY A 14 6.15 -7.55 -4.65
N ALA A 15 5.85 -6.28 -4.90
CA ALA A 15 6.82 -5.29 -5.34
C ALA A 15 7.94 -5.08 -4.32
N LYS A 16 7.63 -5.12 -3.02
CA LYS A 16 8.62 -5.01 -1.96
C LYS A 16 9.55 -6.22 -1.92
N ALA A 17 9.00 -7.42 -2.06
CA ALA A 17 9.76 -8.67 -2.15
C ALA A 17 10.67 -8.70 -3.39
N PHE A 18 10.24 -8.10 -4.50
CA PHE A 18 11.06 -7.94 -5.71
C PHE A 18 12.23 -6.95 -5.53
N GLY A 19 12.13 -6.02 -4.57
CA GLY A 19 13.19 -5.06 -4.25
C GLY A 19 12.92 -3.63 -4.70
N PHE A 20 11.67 -3.27 -5.04
CA PHE A 20 11.31 -1.88 -5.31
C PHE A 20 11.11 -1.06 -4.03
N ALA A 21 11.26 0.26 -4.16
CA ALA A 21 10.67 1.19 -3.21
C ALA A 21 9.15 1.18 -3.43
N VAL A 22 8.36 1.13 -2.35
CA VAL A 22 6.91 0.93 -2.43
C VAL A 22 6.13 1.99 -1.67
N ALA A 23 5.18 2.63 -2.33
CA ALA A 23 4.13 3.44 -1.69
C ALA A 23 2.77 2.72 -1.78
N TRP A 24 2.24 2.33 -0.62
CA TRP A 24 0.92 1.70 -0.52
C TRP A 24 -0.16 2.72 -0.18
N ILE A 25 -1.22 2.79 -1.00
CA ILE A 25 -2.34 3.71 -0.80
C ILE A 25 -3.43 3.06 0.04
N ARG A 26 -3.63 3.58 1.26
CA ARG A 26 -4.65 3.14 2.22
C ARG A 26 -5.68 4.25 2.45
N ARG A 27 -6.74 4.22 1.62
CA ARG A 27 -7.78 5.26 1.56
C ARG A 27 -8.62 5.49 2.82
N ASN A 28 -8.70 4.49 3.72
CA ASN A 28 -9.63 4.53 4.87
C ASN A 28 -8.92 4.63 6.23
N GLY A 29 -7.73 5.21 6.29
CA GLY A 29 -7.05 5.52 7.56
C GLY A 29 -6.78 4.29 8.45
N GLY A 30 -6.69 3.09 7.88
CA GLY A 30 -6.53 1.85 8.67
C GLY A 30 -7.74 0.93 8.65
N GLY A 31 -8.95 1.49 8.57
CA GLY A 31 -10.19 0.74 8.72
C GLY A 31 -10.61 0.05 7.42
N ALA A 32 -10.68 -1.28 7.45
CA ALA A 32 -11.44 -2.02 6.45
C ALA A 32 -12.93 -1.65 6.59
N ALA A 33 -13.61 -1.36 5.49
CA ALA A 33 -15.06 -1.25 5.51
C ALA A 33 -15.65 -2.56 6.06
N ALA A 34 -16.74 -2.48 6.85
CA ALA A 34 -17.44 -3.64 7.43
C ALA A 34 -18.24 -4.45 6.40
N THR A 35 -17.62 -4.67 5.24
CA THR A 35 -18.09 -5.54 4.16
C THR A 35 -17.09 -6.67 4.01
N MET A 36 -17.51 -7.84 3.53
CA MET A 36 -16.61 -8.97 3.28
C MET A 36 -15.42 -8.54 2.40
N PHE A 37 -15.69 -7.79 1.33
CA PHE A 37 -14.64 -7.26 0.46
C PHE A 37 -13.67 -6.33 1.20
N GLY A 38 -14.18 -5.37 1.97
CA GLY A 38 -13.34 -4.44 2.75
C GLY A 38 -12.44 -5.17 3.73
N MET A 39 -12.98 -6.16 4.45
CA MET A 39 -12.24 -6.96 5.43
C MET A 39 -11.12 -7.79 4.79
N LEU A 40 -11.34 -8.33 3.59
CA LEU A 40 -10.35 -9.16 2.89
C LEU A 40 -9.34 -8.35 2.06
N ARG A 41 -9.73 -7.19 1.53
CA ARG A 41 -8.93 -6.44 0.53
C ARG A 41 -8.42 -5.09 1.01
N GLY A 42 -8.96 -4.55 2.10
CA GLY A 42 -8.58 -3.26 2.66
C GLY A 42 -7.50 -3.32 3.76
N ARG A 43 -6.90 -4.50 3.99
CA ARG A 43 -5.92 -4.74 5.06
C ARG A 43 -4.55 -5.05 4.49
N ALA A 44 -3.51 -4.88 5.30
CA ALA A 44 -2.16 -5.31 4.94
C ALA A 44 -2.10 -6.85 4.93
N GLU A 45 -1.36 -7.42 3.99
CA GLU A 45 -1.06 -8.86 4.01
C GLU A 45 0.02 -9.14 5.07
N GLU A 46 -0.05 -10.30 5.71
CA GLU A 46 0.92 -10.74 6.74
C GLU A 46 2.04 -11.60 6.12
N LEU A 47 2.63 -11.12 5.02
CA LEU A 47 3.63 -11.85 4.22
C LEU A 47 5.08 -11.40 4.50
N GLY A 48 5.33 -10.76 5.63
CA GLY A 48 6.70 -10.43 6.10
C GLY A 48 7.37 -9.24 5.41
N HIS A 49 6.70 -8.54 4.49
CA HIS A 49 7.23 -7.33 3.86
C HIS A 49 6.38 -6.09 4.20
N ILE A 50 7.04 -4.96 4.42
CA ILE A 50 6.42 -3.69 4.79
C ILE A 50 6.71 -2.66 3.69
N PRO A 51 5.69 -1.99 3.12
CA PRO A 51 5.90 -0.88 2.19
C PRO A 51 6.75 0.24 2.81
N ASP A 52 7.57 0.91 2.00
CA ASP A 52 8.40 2.04 2.46
C ASP A 52 7.54 3.24 2.89
N HIS A 53 6.42 3.45 2.20
CA HIS A 53 5.48 4.53 2.49
C HIS A 53 4.04 4.00 2.53
N THR A 54 3.23 4.58 3.42
CA THR A 54 1.77 4.42 3.40
C THR A 54 1.13 5.79 3.31
N ILE A 55 0.30 6.01 2.29
CA ILE A 55 -0.36 7.28 2.00
C ILE A 55 -1.86 7.09 1.84
N SER A 56 -2.63 8.17 1.89
CA SER A 56 -4.09 8.11 1.85
C SER A 56 -4.65 8.28 0.44
N ALA A 57 -3.95 9.05 -0.41
CA ALA A 57 -4.38 9.40 -1.75
C ALA A 57 -3.19 9.55 -2.70
N LEU A 58 -3.47 9.50 -4.01
CA LEU A 58 -2.45 9.74 -5.05
C LEU A 58 -1.85 11.15 -4.97
N THR A 59 -2.61 12.13 -4.47
CA THR A 59 -2.15 13.51 -4.27
C THR A 59 -1.07 13.65 -3.21
N ASP A 60 -0.85 12.61 -2.40
CA ASP A 60 0.22 12.59 -1.39
C ASP A 60 1.57 12.19 -2.01
N LEU A 61 1.57 11.58 -3.21
CA LEU A 61 2.80 11.10 -3.88
C LEU A 61 3.85 12.18 -4.13
N PRO A 62 3.51 13.41 -4.60
CA PRO A 62 4.51 14.45 -4.78
C PRO A 62 5.31 14.70 -3.50
N GLY A 63 4.69 14.64 -2.32
CA GLY A 63 5.37 14.83 -1.04
C GLY A 63 6.34 13.70 -0.64
N LEU A 64 6.38 12.59 -1.38
CA LEU A 64 7.33 11.49 -1.17
C LEU A 64 8.53 11.54 -2.12
N LEU A 65 8.47 12.36 -3.18
CA LEU A 65 9.47 12.41 -4.23
C LEU A 65 10.55 13.49 -3.99
N PHE A 66 10.47 14.20 -2.86
CA PHE A 66 11.36 15.30 -2.49
C PHE A 66 12.06 15.04 -1.15
#